data_AF-A0A1M5JG59-F1
#
_entry.id   AF-A0A1M5JG59-F1
#
_cell.length_a   1.000
_cell.length_b   1.000
_cell.length_c   1.000
_cell.angle_alpha   90.00
_cell.angle_beta   90.00
_cell.angle_gamma   90.00
#
_symmetry.space_group_name_H-M   'P 1'
#
loop_
_entity.id
_entity.type
_entity.pdbx_description
1 polymer ?
#
loop_
_entity_poly.entity_id
_entity_poly.type
_entity_poly.pdbx_seq_one_letter_code
_entity_poly.pdbx_strand_id
1 'polypeptide(L)'
;MINPVNITRWHKWLSALVGIQCLIWAGTGLYFNQMDTQAASGNQYRQPVSHRGNTPTARFIPLSKLPVDEPVLSAELIWVSGTPLYQVKTQEPLHQYTAQQHKLFHAVSGLPWYIQPAQVKRIAVKSYNGPGSASAPALTLPPFEFDGRQQNPLWKVTFNDDVNTEVYLHADTGKVIAHSNDHSRLKHLMLTLHFMDYTNTGGFNHPLIVVFGMATLMLAGSGLVLAYRRRLSASPSAKASVDVTVTYNGQRQTLTLPAKQPLFFALTKHNISVPTECGGGGSCGQCVIQTTNDVLASPTERALLSDAEIASGKRLSCQHMAGEFSDVSVDYGEV
;
A
#
# COMPACT_ATOMS: atom_id res chain seq x y z
N MET A 1 21.29 -17.47 -19.46
CA MET A 1 21.84 -17.45 -18.08
C MET A 1 21.82 -16.02 -17.59
N ILE A 2 21.13 -15.73 -16.48
CA ILE A 2 21.04 -14.35 -15.95
C ILE A 2 22.35 -14.03 -15.22
N ASN A 3 23.02 -12.95 -15.60
CA ASN A 3 24.29 -12.51 -15.01
C ASN A 3 24.11 -12.31 -13.48
N PRO A 4 24.98 -12.89 -12.63
CA PRO A 4 24.85 -12.81 -11.17
C PRO A 4 24.88 -11.39 -10.59
N VAL A 5 25.54 -10.44 -11.25
CA VAL A 5 25.54 -9.02 -10.85
C VAL A 5 24.14 -8.40 -11.03
N ASN A 6 23.43 -8.82 -12.07
CA ASN A 6 22.07 -8.34 -12.35
C ASN A 6 21.09 -8.82 -11.27
N ILE A 7 21.21 -10.07 -10.80
CA ILE A 7 20.30 -10.62 -9.77
C ILE A 7 20.39 -9.83 -8.46
N THR A 8 21.61 -9.52 -7.99
CA THR A 8 21.82 -8.78 -6.74
C THR A 8 21.29 -7.35 -6.84
N ARG A 9 21.52 -6.67 -7.98
CA ARG A 9 21.01 -5.32 -8.23
C ARG A 9 19.48 -5.29 -8.30
N TRP A 10 18.88 -6.23 -9.03
CA TRP A 10 17.41 -6.39 -9.09
C TRP A 10 16.83 -6.67 -7.72
N HIS A 11 17.41 -7.61 -6.96
CA HIS A 11 16.97 -7.94 -5.61
C HIS A 11 17.00 -6.71 -4.68
N LYS A 12 18.07 -5.90 -4.72
CA LYS A 12 18.19 -4.69 -3.90
C LYS A 12 17.12 -3.64 -4.20
N TRP A 13 16.83 -3.37 -5.47
CA TRP A 13 15.82 -2.37 -5.82
C TRP A 13 14.40 -2.89 -5.60
N LEU A 14 14.16 -4.17 -5.91
CA LEU A 14 12.89 -4.82 -5.61
C LEU A 14 12.62 -4.86 -4.10
N SER A 15 13.65 -5.12 -3.28
CA SER A 15 13.52 -5.13 -1.81
C SER A 15 13.21 -3.74 -1.26
N ALA A 16 13.78 -2.68 -1.81
CA ALA A 16 13.44 -1.32 -1.42
C ALA A 16 11.97 -0.99 -1.73
N LEU A 17 11.50 -1.30 -2.94
CA LEU A 17 10.11 -1.06 -3.35
C LEU A 17 9.11 -1.86 -2.49
N VAL A 18 9.31 -3.18 -2.39
CA VAL A 18 8.45 -4.07 -1.58
C VAL A 18 8.54 -3.69 -0.11
N GLY A 19 9.73 -3.36 0.39
CA GLY A 19 9.96 -2.97 1.79
C GLY A 19 9.18 -1.72 2.19
N ILE A 20 9.15 -0.69 1.33
CA ILE A 20 8.34 0.52 1.58
C ILE A 20 6.86 0.15 1.70
N GLN A 21 6.33 -0.68 0.79
CA GLN A 21 4.93 -1.09 0.86
C GLN A 21 4.65 -1.96 2.11
N CYS A 22 5.57 -2.86 2.48
CA CYS A 22 5.45 -3.64 3.72
C CYS A 22 5.44 -2.74 4.97
N LEU A 23 6.19 -1.64 4.99
CA LEU A 23 6.15 -0.67 6.09
C LEU A 23 4.80 0.04 6.18
N ILE A 24 4.20 0.43 5.03
CA ILE A 24 2.84 0.98 4.98
C ILE A 24 1.83 -0.05 5.50
N TRP A 25 1.92 -1.31 5.07
CA TRP A 25 1.06 -2.39 5.56
C TRP A 25 1.23 -2.68 7.05
N ALA A 26 2.46 -2.67 7.56
CA ALA A 26 2.71 -2.82 8.99
C ALA A 26 2.13 -1.65 9.79
N GLY A 27 2.32 -0.42 9.33
CA GLY A 27 1.79 0.79 9.98
C GLY A 27 0.26 0.83 10.00
N THR A 28 -0.37 0.58 8.85
CA THR A 28 -1.84 0.50 8.73
C THR A 28 -2.42 -0.69 9.49
N GLY A 29 -1.74 -1.85 9.49
CA GLY A 29 -2.13 -3.01 10.29
C GLY A 29 -2.05 -2.75 11.80
N LEU A 30 -1.01 -2.08 12.26
CA LEU A 30 -0.87 -1.64 13.65
C LEU A 30 -1.97 -0.65 14.04
N TYR A 31 -2.32 0.28 13.14
CA TYR A 31 -3.46 1.17 13.34
C TYR A 31 -4.77 0.39 13.55
N PHE A 32 -5.07 -0.61 12.71
CA PHE A 32 -6.30 -1.40 12.85
C PHE A 32 -6.37 -2.20 14.15
N ASN A 33 -5.23 -2.62 14.69
CA ASN A 33 -5.18 -3.33 15.97
C ASN A 33 -5.43 -2.39 17.17
N GLN A 34 -5.16 -1.09 17.02
CA GLN A 34 -5.29 -0.12 18.10
C GLN A 34 -6.54 0.77 18.01
N MET A 35 -7.16 0.91 16.83
CA MET A 35 -8.26 1.86 16.67
C MET A 35 -9.52 1.45 17.42
N ASP A 36 -10.26 2.45 17.90
CA ASP A 36 -11.61 2.24 18.41
C ASP A 36 -12.58 1.97 17.23
N THR A 37 -13.13 0.75 17.19
CA THR A 37 -14.06 0.32 16.15
C THR A 37 -15.39 1.08 16.14
N GLN A 38 -15.87 1.53 17.30
CA GLN A 38 -17.12 2.29 17.41
C GLN A 38 -16.93 3.69 16.84
N ALA A 39 -15.87 4.40 17.26
CA ALA A 39 -15.54 5.71 16.72
C ALA A 39 -15.27 5.65 15.21
N ALA A 40 -14.46 4.68 14.78
CA ALA A 40 -14.09 4.49 13.38
C ALA A 40 -15.26 4.05 12.48
N SER A 41 -16.38 3.61 13.04
CA SER A 41 -17.57 3.25 12.27
C SER A 41 -18.24 4.46 11.60
N GLY A 42 -18.00 5.67 12.10
CA GLY A 42 -18.71 6.89 11.67
C GLY A 42 -20.12 7.03 12.25
N ASN A 43 -20.59 6.01 12.99
CA ASN A 43 -21.97 5.95 13.50
C ASN A 43 -22.10 6.44 14.94
N GLN A 44 -21.09 7.09 15.51
CA GLN A 44 -21.09 7.59 16.90
C GLN A 44 -22.37 8.37 17.23
N TYR A 45 -22.80 9.25 16.32
CA TYR A 45 -24.01 10.05 16.50
C TYR A 45 -25.20 9.57 15.65
N ARG A 46 -25.13 8.35 15.10
CA ARG A 46 -26.18 7.84 14.22
C ARG A 46 -27.31 7.23 15.04
N GLN A 47 -28.54 7.62 14.72
CA GLN A 47 -29.75 7.02 15.24
C GLN A 47 -30.71 6.61 14.11
N PRO A 48 -31.54 5.57 14.32
CA PRO A 48 -32.49 5.11 13.32
C PRO A 48 -33.58 6.17 13.07
N VAL A 49 -33.87 6.43 11.79
CA VAL A 49 -34.95 7.33 11.39
C VAL A 49 -36.18 6.54 10.98
N SER A 50 -37.29 6.75 11.67
CA SER A 50 -38.59 6.33 11.16
C SER A 50 -39.04 7.32 10.08
N HIS A 51 -39.15 6.82 8.85
CA HIS A 51 -39.70 7.60 7.74
C HIS A 51 -41.23 7.60 7.71
N ARG A 52 -41.86 6.70 8.48
CA ARG A 52 -43.32 6.53 8.52
C ARG A 52 -43.95 7.65 9.34
N GLY A 53 -44.97 8.28 8.76
CA GLY A 53 -45.84 9.23 9.45
C GLY A 53 -47.20 8.60 9.75
N ASN A 54 -48.16 9.44 10.14
CA ASN A 54 -49.55 9.00 10.24
C ASN A 54 -50.07 8.62 8.86
N THR A 55 -50.77 7.48 8.76
CA THR A 55 -51.49 7.07 7.55
C THR A 55 -52.48 8.18 7.17
N PRO A 56 -52.40 8.77 5.95
CA PRO A 56 -53.39 9.74 5.54
C PRO A 56 -54.78 9.12 5.61
N THR A 57 -55.75 9.91 6.06
CA THR A 57 -57.16 9.55 5.96
C THR A 57 -57.63 9.52 4.50
N ALA A 58 -56.91 10.20 3.61
CA ALA A 58 -57.17 10.22 2.18
C ALA A 58 -56.85 8.88 1.51
N ARG A 59 -57.70 8.46 0.57
CA ARG A 59 -57.52 7.23 -0.21
C ARG A 59 -56.34 7.38 -1.18
N PHE A 60 -55.46 6.39 -1.23
CA PHE A 60 -54.39 6.35 -2.21
C PHE A 60 -54.93 6.12 -3.62
N ILE A 61 -54.30 6.74 -4.61
CA ILE A 61 -54.70 6.58 -6.00
C ILE A 61 -54.24 5.20 -6.53
N PRO A 62 -55.02 4.57 -7.44
CA PRO A 62 -54.57 3.33 -8.09
C PRO A 62 -53.30 3.56 -8.92
N LEU A 63 -52.37 2.59 -8.90
CA LEU A 63 -51.13 2.64 -9.69
C LEU A 63 -51.38 2.83 -11.20
N SER A 64 -52.51 2.33 -11.72
CA SER A 64 -52.90 2.48 -13.14
C SER A 64 -53.19 3.93 -13.56
N LYS A 65 -53.34 4.86 -12.62
CA LYS A 65 -53.59 6.28 -12.89
C LYS A 65 -52.32 7.14 -12.78
N LEU A 66 -51.17 6.53 -12.49
CA LEU A 66 -49.91 7.27 -12.43
C LEU A 66 -49.47 7.69 -13.84
N PRO A 67 -48.93 8.91 -14.01
CA PRO A 67 -48.44 9.38 -15.30
C PRO A 67 -47.06 8.76 -15.59
N VAL A 68 -47.05 7.47 -15.93
CA VAL A 68 -45.84 6.71 -16.26
C VAL A 68 -45.99 6.13 -17.66
N ASP A 69 -45.20 6.66 -18.60
CA ASP A 69 -45.22 6.25 -20.02
C ASP A 69 -44.27 5.09 -20.33
N GLU A 70 -43.43 4.70 -19.37
CA GLU A 70 -42.38 3.69 -19.52
C GLU A 70 -42.81 2.33 -18.95
N PRO A 71 -42.26 1.20 -19.45
CA PRO A 71 -42.48 -0.10 -18.84
C PRO A 71 -42.03 -0.08 -17.38
N VAL A 72 -43.00 -0.27 -16.47
CA VAL A 72 -42.76 -0.31 -15.03
C VAL A 72 -42.29 -1.72 -14.65
N LEU A 73 -41.09 -1.82 -14.09
CA LEU A 73 -40.59 -3.07 -13.53
C LEU A 73 -41.25 -3.36 -12.18
N SER A 74 -41.27 -2.35 -11.30
CA SER A 74 -41.90 -2.45 -9.98
C SER A 74 -42.39 -1.10 -9.49
N ALA A 75 -43.44 -1.13 -8.68
CA ALA A 75 -43.98 0.03 -7.98
C ALA A 75 -44.21 -0.33 -6.51
N GLU A 76 -43.52 0.37 -5.62
CA GLU A 76 -43.57 0.12 -4.18
C GLU A 76 -44.06 1.36 -3.44
N LEU A 77 -44.89 1.18 -2.39
CA LEU A 77 -45.29 2.27 -1.51
C LEU A 77 -44.20 2.49 -0.46
N ILE A 78 -43.52 3.64 -0.53
CA ILE A 78 -42.51 4.08 0.42
C ILE A 78 -42.98 5.29 1.21
N TRP A 79 -42.28 5.58 2.31
CA TRP A 79 -42.53 6.76 3.12
C TRP A 79 -41.28 7.62 3.15
N VAL A 80 -41.42 8.92 2.96
CA VAL A 80 -40.33 9.89 3.06
C VAL A 80 -40.77 11.04 3.95
N SER A 81 -40.20 11.15 5.15
CA SER A 81 -40.50 12.21 6.12
C SER A 81 -42.00 12.34 6.45
N GLY A 82 -42.72 11.22 6.50
CA GLY A 82 -44.16 11.17 6.74
C GLY A 82 -45.05 11.36 5.51
N THR A 83 -44.47 11.49 4.32
CA THR A 83 -45.20 11.56 3.05
C THR A 83 -45.22 10.18 2.39
N PRO A 84 -46.39 9.58 2.10
CA PRO A 84 -46.46 8.32 1.35
C PRO A 84 -46.26 8.58 -0.14
N LEU A 85 -45.35 7.85 -0.75
CA LEU A 85 -44.94 7.98 -2.15
C LEU A 85 -44.93 6.62 -2.83
N TYR A 86 -45.30 6.59 -4.11
CA TYR A 86 -45.02 5.45 -4.97
C TYR A 86 -43.62 5.61 -5.57
N GLN A 87 -42.73 4.67 -5.29
CA GLN A 87 -41.44 4.52 -5.95
C GLN A 87 -41.61 3.58 -7.14
N VAL A 88 -41.48 4.14 -8.33
CA VAL A 88 -41.58 3.41 -9.60
C VAL A 88 -40.18 3.21 -10.14
N LYS A 89 -39.77 1.94 -10.30
CA LYS A 89 -38.48 1.56 -10.90
C LYS A 89 -38.72 1.19 -12.36
N THR A 90 -37.95 1.79 -13.26
CA THR A 90 -38.05 1.55 -14.71
C THR A 90 -36.98 0.58 -15.21
N GLN A 91 -35.89 0.40 -14.45
CA GLN A 91 -34.84 -0.57 -14.74
C GLN A 91 -34.40 -1.26 -13.45
N GLU A 92 -33.96 -2.51 -13.56
CA GLU A 92 -33.39 -3.26 -12.44
C GLU A 92 -31.92 -2.89 -12.30
N PRO A 93 -31.50 -2.20 -11.24
CA PRO A 93 -30.08 -1.94 -11.04
C PRO A 93 -29.37 -3.23 -10.64
N LEU A 94 -28.17 -3.46 -11.17
CA LEU A 94 -27.36 -4.62 -10.79
C LEU A 94 -27.04 -4.62 -9.28
N HIS A 95 -26.83 -3.43 -8.70
CA HIS A 95 -26.57 -3.23 -7.27
C HIS A 95 -27.17 -1.91 -6.74
N GLN A 96 -27.30 -1.79 -5.41
CA GLN A 96 -27.85 -0.58 -4.76
C GLN A 96 -27.03 0.69 -5.02
N TYR A 97 -25.72 0.54 -5.27
CA TYR A 97 -24.80 1.64 -5.52
C TYR A 97 -24.77 2.10 -6.97
N THR A 98 -25.27 1.30 -7.92
CA THR A 98 -25.39 1.67 -9.32
C THR A 98 -26.40 2.80 -9.49
N ALA A 99 -26.21 3.65 -10.51
CA ALA A 99 -27.17 4.70 -10.86
C ALA A 99 -28.58 4.09 -11.02
N GLN A 100 -29.51 4.47 -10.13
CA GLN A 100 -30.88 3.98 -10.15
C GLN A 100 -31.77 4.98 -10.88
N GLN A 101 -32.48 4.50 -11.90
CA GLN A 101 -33.57 5.28 -12.49
C GLN A 101 -34.88 4.89 -11.81
N HIS A 102 -35.30 5.73 -10.87
CA HIS A 102 -36.63 5.62 -10.27
C HIS A 102 -37.30 6.98 -10.23
N LYS A 103 -38.62 6.98 -10.38
CA LYS A 103 -39.48 8.17 -10.30
C LYS A 103 -40.35 8.03 -9.05
N LEU A 104 -40.49 9.13 -8.31
CA LEU A 104 -41.34 9.19 -7.13
C LEU A 104 -42.62 9.95 -7.45
N PHE A 105 -43.76 9.42 -7.01
CA PHE A 105 -45.06 10.05 -7.15
C PHE A 105 -45.78 10.11 -5.82
N HIS A 106 -46.50 11.20 -5.55
CA HIS A 106 -47.25 11.33 -4.32
C HIS A 106 -48.45 10.37 -4.29
N ALA A 107 -48.56 9.52 -3.25
CA ALA A 107 -49.52 8.41 -3.24
C ALA A 107 -50.99 8.85 -3.21
N VAL A 108 -51.28 10.10 -2.83
CA VAL A 108 -52.64 10.65 -2.77
C VAL A 108 -52.99 11.49 -4.00
N SER A 109 -52.05 12.26 -4.55
CA SER A 109 -52.33 13.17 -5.68
C SER A 109 -51.88 12.62 -7.03
N GLY A 110 -50.97 11.64 -7.07
CA GLY A 110 -50.39 11.09 -8.29
C GLY A 110 -49.41 11.98 -9.02
N LEU A 111 -49.13 13.17 -8.49
CA LEU A 111 -48.17 14.09 -9.09
C LEU A 111 -46.73 13.63 -8.84
N PRO A 112 -45.80 13.90 -9.79
CA PRO A 112 -44.37 13.71 -9.57
C PRO A 112 -43.91 14.43 -8.30
N TRP A 113 -42.98 13.79 -7.58
CA TRP A 113 -42.48 14.30 -6.31
C TRP A 113 -40.94 14.31 -6.29
N TYR A 114 -40.39 15.38 -5.73
CA TYR A 114 -38.96 15.57 -5.54
C TYR A 114 -38.68 16.02 -4.12
N ILE A 115 -37.65 15.45 -3.49
CA ILE A 115 -37.28 15.83 -2.14
C ILE A 115 -36.79 17.27 -2.10
N GLN A 116 -37.28 18.03 -1.13
CA GLN A 116 -36.88 19.42 -0.94
C GLN A 116 -35.73 19.52 0.07
N PRO A 117 -34.80 20.49 -0.06
CA PRO A 117 -33.70 20.67 0.89
C PRO A 117 -34.16 20.77 2.36
N ALA A 118 -35.30 21.40 2.63
CA ALA A 118 -35.87 21.46 3.98
C ALA A 118 -36.22 20.06 4.55
N GLN A 119 -36.69 19.14 3.72
CA GLN A 119 -37.00 17.76 4.11
C GLN A 119 -35.71 16.96 4.33
N VAL A 120 -34.70 17.15 3.47
CA VAL A 120 -33.37 16.54 3.62
C VAL A 120 -32.76 16.94 4.96
N LYS A 121 -32.73 18.24 5.28
CA LYS A 121 -32.22 18.74 6.57
C LYS A 121 -32.96 18.11 7.75
N ARG A 122 -34.28 17.99 7.67
CA ARG A 122 -35.10 17.36 8.72
C ARG A 122 -34.75 15.89 8.93
N ILE A 123 -34.57 15.12 7.86
CA ILE A 123 -34.18 13.71 7.95
C ILE A 123 -32.77 13.58 8.52
N ALA A 124 -31.84 14.43 8.06
CA ALA A 124 -30.46 14.44 8.58
C ALA A 124 -30.43 14.71 10.09
N VAL A 125 -31.11 15.76 10.56
CA VAL A 125 -31.24 16.08 12.00
C VAL A 125 -31.89 14.93 12.77
N LYS A 126 -32.94 14.29 12.23
CA LYS A 126 -33.55 13.11 12.89
C LYS A 126 -32.61 11.90 12.95
N SER A 127 -31.67 11.77 12.02
CA SER A 127 -30.70 10.68 12.00
C SER A 127 -29.50 10.89 12.91
N TYR A 128 -29.40 12.08 13.52
CA TYR A 128 -28.26 12.55 14.29
C TYR A 128 -28.65 12.81 15.74
N ASN A 129 -27.89 12.33 16.72
CA ASN A 129 -28.14 12.55 18.16
C ASN A 129 -26.97 13.26 18.88
N GLY A 130 -26.02 13.82 18.14
CA GLY A 130 -24.87 14.54 18.72
C GLY A 130 -25.16 16.00 19.05
N PRO A 131 -24.14 16.74 19.53
CA PRO A 131 -24.31 18.13 20.01
C PRO A 131 -24.32 19.18 18.89
N GLY A 132 -23.94 18.80 17.66
CA GLY A 132 -23.79 19.72 16.53
C GLY A 132 -25.11 20.20 15.93
N SER A 133 -25.06 21.38 15.33
CA SER A 133 -26.10 21.97 14.51
C SER A 133 -25.90 21.66 13.02
N ALA A 134 -26.99 21.34 12.33
CA ALA A 134 -26.97 21.00 10.91
C ALA A 134 -26.80 22.23 10.00
N SER A 135 -25.92 22.13 9.02
CA SER A 135 -25.75 23.08 7.92
C SER A 135 -26.89 23.03 6.89
N ALA A 136 -26.80 23.85 5.84
CA ALA A 136 -27.68 23.72 4.68
C ALA A 136 -27.30 22.47 3.86
N PRO A 137 -28.27 21.67 3.40
CA PRO A 137 -27.97 20.53 2.55
C PRO A 137 -27.33 20.95 1.23
N ALA A 138 -26.27 20.25 0.84
CA ALA A 138 -25.60 20.44 -0.44
C ALA A 138 -25.71 19.16 -1.27
N LEU A 139 -26.06 19.28 -2.56
CA LEU A 139 -26.07 18.14 -3.46
C LEU A 139 -24.64 17.83 -3.88
N THR A 140 -24.25 16.57 -3.75
CA THR A 140 -22.91 16.07 -4.04
C THR A 140 -22.99 14.93 -5.05
N LEU A 141 -22.05 14.91 -5.97
CA LEU A 141 -21.93 13.91 -7.02
C LEU A 141 -20.76 12.96 -6.70
N PRO A 142 -20.80 11.72 -7.21
CA PRO A 142 -19.69 10.78 -7.06
C PRO A 142 -18.38 11.30 -7.70
N PRO A 143 -17.21 10.77 -7.29
CA PRO A 143 -17.02 9.69 -6.31
C PRO A 143 -17.10 10.17 -4.85
N PHE A 144 -17.49 9.27 -3.94
CA PHE A 144 -17.56 9.55 -2.50
C PHE A 144 -16.41 8.87 -1.76
N GLU A 145 -15.79 9.60 -0.83
CA GLU A 145 -14.62 9.11 -0.07
C GLU A 145 -14.93 7.85 0.75
N PHE A 146 -16.17 7.70 1.24
CA PHE A 146 -16.57 6.55 2.05
C PHE A 146 -17.02 5.33 1.23
N ASP A 147 -17.44 5.53 -0.04
CA ASP A 147 -17.80 4.44 -0.97
C ASP A 147 -17.63 4.90 -2.43
N GLY A 148 -16.55 4.46 -3.09
CA GLY A 148 -16.24 4.82 -4.47
C GLY A 148 -17.15 4.14 -5.50
N ARG A 149 -17.90 3.11 -5.10
CA ARG A 149 -18.86 2.43 -5.99
C ARG A 149 -20.19 3.16 -6.08
N GLN A 150 -20.50 4.03 -5.12
CA GLN A 150 -21.75 4.75 -5.06
C GLN A 150 -21.83 5.76 -6.21
N GLN A 151 -22.73 5.53 -7.16
CA GLN A 151 -22.92 6.35 -8.37
C GLN A 151 -24.15 7.28 -8.27
N ASN A 152 -25.04 7.04 -7.31
CA ASN A 152 -26.22 7.89 -7.13
C ASN A 152 -25.83 9.23 -6.50
N PRO A 153 -26.35 10.37 -6.98
CA PRO A 153 -26.20 11.66 -6.31
C PRO A 153 -26.69 11.59 -4.87
N LEU A 154 -25.97 12.27 -3.97
CA LEU A 154 -26.28 12.29 -2.54
C LEU A 154 -26.42 13.73 -2.05
N TRP A 155 -27.39 13.96 -1.18
CA TRP A 155 -27.39 15.14 -0.33
C TRP A 155 -26.44 14.96 0.83
N LYS A 156 -25.61 15.97 1.07
CA LYS A 156 -24.71 16.06 2.22
C LYS A 156 -25.21 17.12 3.19
N VAL A 157 -25.30 16.77 4.46
CA VAL A 157 -25.55 17.70 5.56
C VAL A 157 -24.42 17.56 6.57
N THR A 158 -23.75 18.66 6.88
CA THR A 158 -22.64 18.70 7.84
C THR A 158 -23.12 19.19 9.20
N PHE A 159 -22.53 18.66 10.26
CA PHE A 159 -22.78 19.05 11.65
C PHE A 159 -21.50 19.64 12.23
N ASN A 160 -21.63 20.77 12.94
CA ASN A 160 -20.50 21.43 13.60
C ASN A 160 -20.24 20.83 15.00
N ASP A 161 -19.96 19.53 15.04
CA ASP A 161 -19.51 18.84 16.24
C ASP A 161 -17.98 18.68 16.27
N ASP A 162 -17.48 18.04 17.32
CA ASP A 162 -16.06 17.81 17.59
C ASP A 162 -15.38 16.83 16.62
N VAL A 163 -16.16 15.99 15.94
CA VAL A 163 -15.69 14.95 15.01
C VAL A 163 -16.05 15.23 13.54
N ASN A 164 -16.60 16.41 13.25
CA ASN A 164 -17.02 16.87 11.93
C ASN A 164 -17.92 15.85 11.21
N THR A 165 -19.07 15.54 11.81
CA THR A 165 -20.04 14.57 11.27
C THR A 165 -20.70 15.09 9.99
N GLU A 166 -20.74 14.24 8.98
CA GLU A 166 -21.42 14.43 7.72
C GLU A 166 -22.45 13.31 7.52
N VAL A 167 -23.68 13.69 7.19
CA VAL A 167 -24.76 12.75 6.89
C VAL A 167 -25.06 12.81 5.40
N TYR A 168 -25.03 11.63 4.77
CA TYR A 168 -25.28 11.44 3.36
C TYR A 168 -26.64 10.78 3.14
N LEU A 169 -27.49 11.40 2.32
CA LEU A 169 -28.83 10.94 2.00
C LEU A 169 -28.99 10.78 0.49
N HIS A 170 -29.74 9.78 0.06
CA HIS A 170 -30.05 9.58 -1.36
C HIS A 170 -30.76 10.82 -1.94
N ALA A 171 -30.34 11.28 -3.13
CA ALA A 171 -30.86 12.51 -3.73
C ALA A 171 -32.38 12.51 -3.95
N ASP A 172 -32.97 11.36 -4.30
CA ASP A 172 -34.41 11.27 -4.55
C ASP A 172 -35.21 10.84 -3.31
N THR A 173 -34.88 9.69 -2.71
CA THR A 173 -35.69 9.09 -1.62
C THR A 173 -35.44 9.71 -0.23
N GLY A 174 -34.34 10.44 -0.04
CA GLY A 174 -33.91 10.89 1.28
C GLY A 174 -33.55 9.76 2.24
N LYS A 175 -33.32 8.53 1.73
CA LYS A 175 -32.80 7.42 2.53
C LYS A 175 -31.40 7.78 3.05
N VAL A 176 -31.16 7.63 4.34
CA VAL A 176 -29.83 7.84 4.92
C VAL A 176 -28.90 6.71 4.45
N ILE A 177 -27.88 7.06 3.67
CA ILE A 177 -26.92 6.13 3.10
C ILE A 177 -25.76 5.90 4.07
N ALA A 178 -25.18 6.97 4.59
CA ALA A 178 -24.02 6.90 5.47
C ALA A 178 -23.97 8.07 6.45
N HIS A 179 -23.32 7.81 7.58
CA HIS A 179 -22.73 8.84 8.44
C HIS A 179 -21.21 8.71 8.30
N SER A 180 -20.51 9.84 8.17
CA SER A 180 -19.06 9.90 8.07
C SER A 180 -18.54 10.99 9.00
N ASN A 181 -17.42 10.75 9.67
CA ASN A 181 -16.75 11.68 10.58
C ASN A 181 -15.22 11.55 10.42
N ASP A 182 -14.45 12.31 11.20
CA ASP A 182 -12.98 12.30 11.09
C ASP A 182 -12.38 10.91 11.34
N HIS A 183 -12.92 10.17 12.31
CA HIS A 183 -12.48 8.81 12.61
C HIS A 183 -12.76 7.83 11.48
N SER A 184 -13.95 7.90 10.86
CA SER A 184 -14.27 7.05 9.71
C SER A 184 -13.44 7.43 8.49
N ARG A 185 -13.21 8.71 8.23
CA ARG A 185 -12.33 9.18 7.15
C ARG A 185 -10.90 8.66 7.32
N LEU A 186 -10.35 8.72 8.54
CA LEU A 186 -9.04 8.13 8.84
C LEU A 186 -9.04 6.62 8.60
N LYS A 187 -10.07 5.90 9.07
CA LYS A 187 -10.21 4.46 8.78
C LYS A 187 -10.26 4.19 7.28
N HIS A 188 -10.99 4.98 6.49
CA HIS A 188 -11.06 4.84 5.04
C HIS A 188 -9.68 5.04 4.39
N LEU A 189 -8.94 6.08 4.78
CA LEU A 189 -7.56 6.28 4.32
C LEU A 189 -6.67 5.07 4.64
N MET A 190 -6.75 4.54 5.86
CA MET A 190 -5.97 3.38 6.29
C MET A 190 -6.35 2.13 5.48
N LEU A 191 -7.64 1.93 5.18
CA LEU A 191 -8.11 0.84 4.32
C LEU A 191 -7.63 1.01 2.88
N THR A 192 -7.67 2.23 2.33
CA THR A 192 -7.16 2.55 0.99
C THR A 192 -5.67 2.22 0.88
N LEU A 193 -4.85 2.64 1.86
CA LEU A 193 -3.42 2.34 1.89
C LEU A 193 -3.16 0.83 2.09
N HIS A 194 -3.93 0.17 2.95
CA HIS A 194 -3.74 -1.24 3.27
C HIS A 194 -4.15 -2.15 2.11
N PHE A 195 -5.30 -1.91 1.50
CA PHE A 195 -5.76 -2.68 0.35
C PHE A 195 -5.26 -2.14 -1.00
N MET A 196 -4.46 -1.06 -0.99
CA MET A 196 -3.97 -0.40 -2.19
C MET A 196 -5.11 -0.11 -3.20
N ASP A 197 -6.32 0.17 -2.69
CA ASP A 197 -7.53 0.46 -3.47
C ASP A 197 -7.80 1.96 -3.44
N TYR A 198 -7.06 2.69 -4.29
CA TYR A 198 -7.16 4.14 -4.42
C TYR A 198 -8.41 4.59 -5.16
N THR A 199 -9.14 3.66 -5.78
CA THR A 199 -10.42 3.91 -6.44
C THR A 199 -11.62 3.65 -5.55
N ASN A 200 -11.40 3.10 -4.35
CA ASN A 200 -12.45 2.74 -3.39
C ASN A 200 -13.56 1.87 -4.02
N THR A 201 -13.13 0.95 -4.90
CA THR A 201 -14.00 0.01 -5.62
C THR A 201 -14.40 -1.18 -4.75
N GLY A 202 -13.68 -1.39 -3.65
CA GLY A 202 -13.88 -2.49 -2.74
C GLY A 202 -13.33 -3.82 -3.28
N GLY A 203 -13.15 -4.77 -2.37
CA GLY A 203 -12.70 -6.13 -2.70
C GLY A 203 -11.22 -6.36 -2.44
N PHE A 204 -10.88 -7.62 -2.17
CA PHE A 204 -9.53 -8.03 -1.77
C PHE A 204 -8.58 -8.21 -2.96
N ASN A 205 -9.11 -8.50 -4.15
CA ASN A 205 -8.31 -8.86 -5.33
C ASN A 205 -7.95 -7.65 -6.20
N HIS A 206 -7.48 -6.56 -5.59
CA HIS A 206 -7.12 -5.35 -6.34
C HIS A 206 -5.82 -5.57 -7.15
N PRO A 207 -5.73 -5.09 -8.42
CA PRO A 207 -4.57 -5.34 -9.28
C PRO A 207 -3.23 -4.94 -8.65
N LEU A 208 -3.19 -3.85 -7.88
CA LEU A 208 -1.97 -3.40 -7.21
C LEU A 208 -1.50 -4.38 -6.13
N ILE A 209 -2.42 -4.96 -5.33
CA ILE A 209 -2.07 -6.02 -4.38
C ILE A 209 -1.51 -7.23 -5.12
N VAL A 210 -2.14 -7.63 -6.22
CA VAL A 210 -1.69 -8.79 -7.01
C VAL A 210 -0.27 -8.57 -7.55
N VAL A 211 0.01 -7.39 -8.09
CA VAL A 211 1.35 -7.00 -8.56
C VAL A 211 2.37 -7.03 -7.41
N PHE A 212 2.04 -6.48 -6.24
CA PHE A 212 2.95 -6.51 -5.09
C PHE A 212 3.11 -7.92 -4.51
N GLY A 213 2.08 -8.78 -4.56
CA GLY A 213 2.17 -10.19 -4.20
C GLY A 213 3.14 -10.94 -5.09
N MET A 214 3.07 -10.73 -6.41
CA MET A 214 4.03 -11.28 -7.37
C MET A 214 5.45 -10.73 -7.13
N ALA A 215 5.58 -9.42 -6.91
CA ALA A 215 6.87 -8.78 -6.61
C ALA A 215 7.50 -9.35 -5.32
N THR A 216 6.70 -9.60 -4.29
CA THR A 216 7.14 -10.22 -3.03
C THR A 216 7.58 -11.67 -3.25
N LEU A 217 6.87 -12.44 -4.08
CA LEU A 217 7.27 -13.80 -4.46
C LEU A 217 8.61 -13.81 -5.23
N MET A 218 8.79 -12.88 -6.17
CA MET A 218 10.05 -12.71 -6.89
C MET A 218 11.20 -12.28 -5.95
N LEU A 219 10.90 -11.44 -4.95
CA LEU A 219 11.86 -11.03 -3.93
C LEU A 219 12.29 -12.23 -3.06
N ALA A 220 11.33 -13.05 -2.60
CA ALA A 220 11.61 -14.26 -1.84
C ALA A 220 12.45 -15.26 -2.65
N GLY A 221 12.09 -15.49 -3.92
CA GLY A 221 12.83 -16.38 -4.82
C GLY A 221 14.27 -15.90 -5.07
N SER A 222 14.45 -14.60 -5.37
CA SER A 222 15.78 -14.03 -5.55
C SER A 222 16.62 -14.07 -4.27
N GLY A 223 16.00 -13.86 -3.10
CA GLY A 223 16.65 -14.00 -1.79
C GLY A 223 17.13 -15.43 -1.52
N LEU A 224 16.30 -16.44 -1.82
CA LEU A 224 16.67 -17.85 -1.69
C LEU A 224 17.85 -18.22 -2.61
N VAL A 225 17.84 -17.75 -3.87
CA VAL A 225 18.95 -17.98 -4.81
C VAL A 225 20.24 -17.36 -4.28
N LEU A 226 20.21 -16.12 -3.80
CA LEU A 226 21.38 -15.44 -3.25
C LEU A 226 21.89 -16.13 -1.97
N ALA A 227 21.00 -16.55 -1.08
CA ALA A 227 21.34 -17.30 0.13
C ALA A 227 21.98 -18.66 -0.19
N TYR A 228 21.40 -19.41 -1.13
CA TYR A 228 21.94 -20.69 -1.58
C TYR A 228 23.33 -20.55 -2.19
N ARG A 229 23.53 -19.56 -3.07
CA ARG A 229 24.84 -19.26 -3.67
C ARG A 229 25.88 -18.90 -2.62
N ARG A 230 25.50 -18.08 -1.63
CA ARG A 230 26.39 -17.75 -0.49
C ARG A 230 26.80 -18.99 0.29
N ARG A 231 25.89 -19.95 0.47
CA ARG A 231 26.19 -21.23 1.13
C ARG A 231 27.14 -22.11 0.33
N LEU A 232 26.98 -22.20 -0.99
CA LEU A 232 27.88 -22.97 -1.86
C LEU A 232 29.29 -22.36 -1.95
N SER A 233 29.42 -21.03 -1.87
CA SER A 233 30.71 -20.35 -1.82
C SER A 233 31.39 -20.43 -0.45
N ALA A 234 30.73 -20.95 0.59
CA ALA A 234 31.36 -21.17 1.89
C ALA A 234 32.23 -22.44 1.85
N SER A 235 33.54 -22.27 1.68
CA SER A 235 34.49 -23.40 1.66
C SER A 235 34.45 -24.22 2.97
N PRO A 236 34.28 -25.56 2.91
CA PRO A 236 34.13 -26.39 4.12
C PRO A 236 35.40 -26.55 4.95
N SER A 237 36.59 -26.30 4.39
CA SER A 237 37.85 -26.74 5.00
C SER A 237 39.00 -25.79 4.66
N ALA A 238 39.05 -24.65 5.35
CA ALA A 238 40.25 -23.82 5.42
C ALA A 238 40.68 -23.77 6.89
N LYS A 239 41.98 -23.92 7.13
CA LYS A 239 42.64 -23.80 8.45
C LYS A 239 42.09 -22.58 9.21
N ALA A 240 41.99 -22.63 10.53
CA ALA A 240 41.44 -21.51 11.32
C ALA A 240 42.21 -20.19 11.07
N SER A 241 43.51 -20.29 10.83
CA SER A 241 44.41 -19.20 10.45
C SER A 241 45.39 -19.63 9.35
N VAL A 242 45.86 -18.65 8.58
CA VAL A 242 46.89 -18.79 7.54
C VAL A 242 47.89 -17.65 7.69
N ASP A 243 49.17 -17.97 7.55
CA ASP A 243 50.22 -16.94 7.51
C ASP A 243 50.31 -16.37 6.09
N VAL A 244 50.08 -15.07 5.98
CA VAL A 244 50.09 -14.33 4.71
C VAL A 244 51.22 -13.31 4.77
N THR A 245 52.08 -13.32 3.76
CA THR A 245 53.12 -12.31 3.62
C THR A 245 52.55 -11.09 2.93
N VAL A 246 52.51 -9.96 3.65
CA VAL A 246 51.96 -8.70 3.16
C VAL A 246 53.10 -7.71 2.94
N THR A 247 53.20 -7.19 1.72
CA THR A 247 54.06 -6.06 1.38
C THR A 247 53.21 -4.79 1.39
N TYR A 248 53.45 -3.89 2.33
CA TYR A 248 52.72 -2.62 2.46
C TYR A 248 53.71 -1.46 2.42
N ASN A 249 53.55 -0.54 1.46
CA ASN A 249 54.45 0.60 1.25
C ASN A 249 55.95 0.19 1.22
N GLY A 250 56.25 -0.92 0.55
CA GLY A 250 57.61 -1.48 0.45
C GLY A 250 58.11 -2.25 1.68
N GLN A 251 57.38 -2.26 2.81
CA GLN A 251 57.71 -3.05 3.99
C GLN A 251 57.05 -4.43 3.94
N ARG A 252 57.86 -5.48 4.09
CA ARG A 252 57.39 -6.87 4.08
C ARG A 252 57.20 -7.39 5.50
N GLN A 253 56.00 -7.84 5.82
CA GLN A 253 55.66 -8.45 7.11
C GLN A 253 54.80 -9.69 6.92
N THR A 254 54.98 -10.70 7.77
CA THR A 254 54.14 -11.91 7.78
C THR A 254 53.08 -11.77 8.87
N LEU A 255 51.82 -11.87 8.47
CA LEU A 255 50.67 -11.74 9.37
C LEU A 255 49.92 -13.08 9.45
N THR A 256 49.58 -13.51 10.66
CA THR A 256 48.70 -14.64 10.88
C THR A 256 47.24 -14.17 10.81
N LEU A 257 46.58 -14.43 9.68
CA LEU A 257 45.23 -13.94 9.39
C LEU A 257 44.18 -15.05 9.55
N PRO A 258 42.95 -14.74 10.00
CA PRO A 258 41.86 -15.71 10.03
C PRO A 258 41.47 -16.13 8.60
N ALA A 259 41.61 -17.41 8.25
CA ALA A 259 41.51 -17.84 6.84
C ALA A 259 40.12 -17.62 6.22
N LYS A 260 39.07 -17.54 7.06
CA LYS A 260 37.66 -17.36 6.66
C LYS A 260 37.17 -15.91 6.76
N GLN A 261 38.07 -14.96 6.99
CA GLN A 261 37.75 -13.54 6.99
C GLN A 261 38.12 -12.95 5.62
N PRO A 262 37.27 -12.08 5.03
CA PRO A 262 37.66 -11.36 3.82
C PRO A 262 38.96 -10.60 4.06
N LEU A 263 39.89 -10.69 3.12
CA LEU A 263 41.25 -10.17 3.28
C LEU A 263 41.25 -8.68 3.67
N PHE A 264 40.34 -7.90 3.09
CA PHE A 264 40.14 -6.49 3.45
C PHE A 264 39.98 -6.27 4.98
N PHE A 265 39.09 -7.02 5.63
CA PHE A 265 38.86 -6.87 7.07
C PHE A 265 40.02 -7.42 7.91
N ALA A 266 40.70 -8.46 7.41
CA ALA A 266 41.88 -9.01 8.06
C ALA A 266 43.04 -7.98 8.05
N LEU A 267 43.32 -7.36 6.91
CA LEU A 267 44.33 -6.31 6.75
C LEU A 267 44.02 -5.08 7.61
N THR A 268 42.77 -4.61 7.61
CA THR A 268 42.35 -3.43 8.38
C THR A 268 42.60 -3.62 9.88
N LYS A 269 42.39 -4.83 10.42
CA LYS A 269 42.67 -5.16 11.82
C LYS A 269 44.14 -5.06 12.20
N HIS A 270 45.04 -5.24 11.22
CA HIS A 270 46.48 -5.10 11.36
C HIS A 270 46.98 -3.71 10.93
N ASN A 271 46.10 -2.70 10.87
CA ASN A 271 46.39 -1.33 10.45
C ASN A 271 46.94 -1.19 9.02
N ILE A 272 46.63 -2.15 8.15
CA ILE A 272 46.94 -2.06 6.72
C ILE A 272 45.70 -1.54 6.01
N SER A 273 45.74 -0.27 5.60
CA SER A 273 44.63 0.40 4.94
C SER A 273 44.61 0.07 3.44
N VAL A 274 43.44 -0.29 2.93
CA VAL A 274 43.15 -0.44 1.51
C VAL A 274 42.01 0.53 1.17
N PRO A 275 42.13 1.38 0.13
CA PRO A 275 41.09 2.32 -0.26
C PRO A 275 39.71 1.66 -0.41
N THR A 276 38.69 2.25 0.21
CA THR A 276 37.32 1.78 0.06
C THR A 276 36.28 2.87 0.33
N GLU A 277 35.25 2.90 -0.51
CA GLU A 277 34.02 3.69 -0.27
C GLU A 277 32.86 2.84 0.27
N CYS A 278 32.84 1.54 -0.05
CA CYS A 278 31.71 0.65 0.28
C CYS A 278 31.92 -0.17 1.56
N GLY A 279 33.04 0.02 2.27
CA GLY A 279 33.36 -0.70 3.51
C GLY A 279 33.48 -2.22 3.33
N GLY A 280 33.97 -2.68 2.17
CA GLY A 280 34.12 -4.11 1.87
C GLY A 280 32.89 -4.80 1.25
N GLY A 281 31.86 -4.05 0.85
CA GLY A 281 30.65 -4.59 0.19
C GLY A 281 30.83 -5.07 -1.26
N GLY A 282 32.02 -4.94 -1.85
CA GLY A 282 32.30 -5.42 -3.21
C GLY A 282 31.64 -4.61 -4.33
N SER A 283 31.21 -3.37 -4.07
CA SER A 283 30.45 -2.58 -5.06
C SER A 283 31.19 -1.37 -5.63
N CYS A 284 32.33 -0.97 -5.06
CA CYS A 284 33.08 0.23 -5.47
C CYS A 284 34.34 -0.06 -6.30
N GLY A 285 34.87 -1.28 -6.28
CA GLY A 285 36.06 -1.66 -7.05
C GLY A 285 37.40 -1.08 -6.55
N GLN A 286 37.43 -0.38 -5.41
CA GLN A 286 38.63 0.30 -4.92
C GLN A 286 39.56 -0.56 -4.06
N CYS A 287 39.05 -1.65 -3.49
CA CYS A 287 39.75 -2.51 -2.52
C CYS A 287 40.84 -3.40 -3.18
N VAL A 288 41.56 -2.86 -4.16
CA VAL A 288 42.49 -3.58 -5.04
C VAL A 288 43.76 -4.00 -4.30
N ILE A 289 44.24 -5.19 -4.61
CA ILE A 289 45.52 -5.69 -4.13
C ILE A 289 46.21 -6.40 -5.29
N GLN A 290 47.51 -6.56 -5.18
CA GLN A 290 48.32 -7.29 -6.14
C GLN A 290 48.73 -8.62 -5.51
N THR A 291 48.60 -9.73 -6.22
CA THR A 291 49.06 -11.04 -5.74
C THR A 291 49.76 -11.83 -6.84
N THR A 292 50.64 -12.73 -6.44
CA THR A 292 51.26 -13.75 -7.29
C THR A 292 50.57 -15.11 -7.17
N ASN A 293 49.63 -15.25 -6.23
CA ASN A 293 48.85 -16.45 -6.06
C ASN A 293 47.88 -16.65 -7.24
N ASP A 294 47.74 -17.89 -7.69
CA ASP A 294 46.76 -18.28 -8.72
C ASP A 294 45.36 -18.37 -8.10
N VAL A 295 44.71 -17.22 -7.93
CA VAL A 295 43.36 -17.09 -7.38
C VAL A 295 42.37 -16.73 -8.48
N LEU A 296 41.30 -17.52 -8.62
CA LEU A 296 40.23 -17.29 -9.60
C LEU A 296 39.51 -15.97 -9.35
N ALA A 297 39.37 -15.13 -10.37
CA ALA A 297 38.62 -13.89 -10.27
C ALA A 297 37.11 -14.15 -10.02
N SER A 298 36.59 -13.50 -8.99
CA SER A 298 35.18 -13.43 -8.66
C SER A 298 34.36 -12.76 -9.78
N PRO A 299 33.04 -13.02 -9.86
CA PRO A 299 32.16 -12.32 -10.80
C PRO A 299 32.17 -10.79 -10.62
N THR A 300 32.37 -10.33 -9.39
CA THR A 300 32.44 -8.91 -9.03
C THR A 300 33.68 -8.25 -9.64
N GLU A 301 34.84 -8.90 -9.57
CA GLU A 301 36.08 -8.39 -10.15
C GLU A 301 35.98 -8.29 -11.67
N ARG A 302 35.44 -9.31 -12.34
CA ARG A 302 35.20 -9.27 -13.79
C ARG A 302 34.24 -8.16 -14.22
N ALA A 303 33.47 -7.59 -13.29
CA ALA A 303 32.57 -6.48 -13.57
C ALA A 303 33.16 -5.11 -13.24
N LEU A 304 34.22 -5.05 -12.42
CA LEU A 304 34.77 -3.80 -11.87
C LEU A 304 36.24 -3.54 -12.24
N LEU A 305 36.99 -4.59 -12.61
CA LEU A 305 38.38 -4.52 -13.05
C LEU A 305 38.45 -4.90 -14.54
N SER A 306 39.44 -4.35 -15.23
CA SER A 306 39.71 -4.74 -16.63
C SER A 306 40.35 -6.13 -16.73
N ASP A 307 40.21 -6.80 -17.87
CA ASP A 307 40.82 -8.12 -18.09
C ASP A 307 42.35 -8.07 -17.97
N ALA A 308 42.99 -6.96 -18.38
CA ALA A 308 44.42 -6.75 -18.23
C ALA A 308 44.84 -6.66 -16.75
N GLU A 309 44.03 -6.01 -15.91
CA GLU A 309 44.29 -5.91 -14.47
C GLU A 309 44.15 -7.27 -13.79
N ILE A 310 43.11 -8.02 -14.12
CA ILE A 310 42.90 -9.38 -13.62
C ILE A 310 44.06 -10.29 -14.06
N ALA A 311 44.48 -10.20 -15.32
CA ALA A 311 45.60 -10.97 -15.87
C ALA A 311 46.94 -10.59 -15.21
N SER A 312 47.10 -9.32 -14.80
CA SER A 312 48.29 -8.87 -14.08
C SER A 312 48.36 -9.36 -12.63
N GLY A 313 47.30 -9.97 -12.09
CA GLY A 313 47.24 -10.44 -10.70
C GLY A 313 46.56 -9.48 -9.73
N LYS A 314 45.86 -8.43 -10.22
CA LYS A 314 45.05 -7.57 -9.37
C LYS A 314 43.77 -8.28 -8.92
N ARG A 315 43.45 -8.18 -7.63
CA ARG A 315 42.24 -8.75 -7.03
C ARG A 315 41.60 -7.75 -6.06
N LEU A 316 40.30 -7.87 -5.83
CA LEU A 316 39.56 -7.12 -4.81
C LEU A 316 39.67 -7.85 -3.48
N SER A 317 40.45 -7.31 -2.54
CA SER A 317 40.64 -7.87 -1.19
C SER A 317 39.34 -8.08 -0.41
N CYS A 318 38.27 -7.39 -0.77
CA CYS A 318 36.95 -7.52 -0.17
C CYS A 318 36.09 -8.64 -0.77
N GLN A 319 36.53 -9.29 -1.86
CA GLN A 319 35.84 -10.41 -2.50
C GLN A 319 36.53 -11.76 -2.28
N HIS A 320 37.72 -11.73 -1.67
CA HIS A 320 38.54 -12.91 -1.41
C HIS A 320 38.80 -13.12 0.08
N MET A 321 38.95 -14.38 0.46
CA MET A 321 39.24 -14.78 1.83
C MET A 321 40.75 -14.77 2.07
N ALA A 322 41.20 -14.40 3.27
CA ALA A 322 42.63 -14.36 3.58
C ALA A 322 43.34 -15.70 3.36
N GLY A 323 42.64 -16.83 3.53
CA GLY A 323 43.18 -18.16 3.29
C GLY A 323 43.49 -18.52 1.84
N GLU A 324 43.07 -17.70 0.88
CA GLU A 324 43.35 -17.89 -0.55
C GLU A 324 44.74 -17.36 -0.95
N PHE A 325 45.40 -16.63 -0.05
CA PHE A 325 46.66 -15.95 -0.34
C PHE A 325 47.80 -16.48 0.53
N SER A 326 49.00 -16.50 -0.05
CA SER A 326 50.26 -16.66 0.68
C SER A 326 51.12 -15.40 0.61
N ASP A 327 50.96 -14.60 -0.45
CA ASP A 327 51.68 -13.36 -0.68
C ASP A 327 50.76 -12.31 -1.34
N VAL A 328 50.73 -11.11 -0.75
CA VAL A 328 49.95 -9.97 -1.26
C VAL A 328 50.76 -8.68 -1.14
N SER A 329 50.61 -7.82 -2.13
CA SER A 329 51.18 -6.48 -2.15
C SER A 329 50.06 -5.44 -2.17
N VAL A 330 50.19 -4.46 -1.29
CA VAL A 330 49.29 -3.34 -1.10
C VAL A 330 50.14 -2.09 -1.25
N ASP A 331 50.17 -1.56 -2.47
CA ASP A 331 50.96 -0.37 -2.79
C ASP A 331 50.03 0.74 -3.27
N TYR A 332 49.70 1.60 -2.32
CA TYR A 332 48.96 2.82 -2.55
C TYR A 332 49.87 3.90 -2.00
N GLY A 333 50.56 4.61 -2.91
CA GLY A 333 51.45 5.72 -2.53
C GLY A 333 50.78 6.61 -1.49
N GLU A 334 51.58 7.11 -0.54
CA GLU A 334 51.09 7.92 0.59
C GLU A 334 50.04 8.94 0.11
N VAL A 335 48.82 8.80 0.64
CA VAL A 335 47.72 9.76 0.44
C VAL A 335 47.87 10.90 1.42
#